data_AF-A0A315VES7-F1
#
_entry.id   AF-A0A315VES7-F1
#
_cell.length_a   1.000
_cell.length_b   1.000
_cell.length_c   1.000
_cell.angle_alpha   90.00
_cell.angle_beta   90.00
_cell.angle_gamma   90.00
#
_symmetry.space_group_name_H-M   'P 1'
#
loop_
_entity.id
_entity.type
_entity.pdbx_description
1 polymer ?
#
loop_
_entity_poly.entity_id
_entity_poly.type
_entity_poly.pdbx_seq_one_letter_code
_entity_poly.pdbx_strand_id
1 'polypeptide(L)'
;MLNQSCACSAGRPGVWQVCWQMSLSLQPVLQGLWSHLQLNETHLLGFGVETEEQSAGWDQEETLCICICVHLHVGQGYDALSMMPKALDGQIVMEKTPRYFVTVDTPARVHAMSQDVKLIVVVRDPVTRAISDYTQIISKTPNIPSFETLAFKNRTTGQIDSLWSPLWIGLYAQHMERWLAWFPRNQIHLVSGERLISDPAGELGKVQDFLGLQRIVTDKHFYFNKTKGFPCLKKPEGSSKPHCLGKTKGRTHVSIDPEVIRKLRDFYKPHNQRFYQLAGQNFGWH
;
A
#
# COMPACT_ATOMS: atom_id res chain seq x y z
N MET A 1 17.84 -18.78 28.56
CA MET A 1 19.17 -18.25 28.20
C MET A 1 19.43 -18.58 26.74
N LEU A 2 19.34 -17.58 25.87
CA LEU A 2 20.26 -17.35 24.75
C LEU A 2 19.91 -15.98 24.19
N ASN A 3 20.76 -15.05 24.61
CA ASN A 3 20.79 -13.64 24.27
C ASN A 3 21.54 -13.55 22.93
N GLN A 4 20.93 -12.99 21.89
CA GLN A 4 21.70 -12.49 20.74
C GLN A 4 21.26 -11.06 20.47
N SER A 5 21.99 -10.16 21.10
CA SER A 5 22.07 -8.75 20.76
C SER A 5 22.77 -8.62 19.41
N CYS A 6 22.14 -8.00 18.41
CA CYS A 6 22.90 -7.45 17.28
C CYS A 6 23.45 -6.09 17.73
N ALA A 7 24.74 -6.09 18.07
CA ALA A 7 25.52 -4.90 18.34
C ALA A 7 25.80 -4.16 17.02
N CYS A 8 25.49 -2.87 16.98
CA CYS A 8 26.05 -1.94 15.99
C CYS A 8 27.54 -1.76 16.29
N SER A 9 28.42 -2.18 15.38
CA SER A 9 29.82 -1.75 15.37
C SER A 9 30.05 -0.79 14.21
N ALA A 10 30.64 0.35 14.53
CA ALA A 10 31.07 1.37 13.59
C ALA A 10 32.34 0.89 12.87
N GLY A 11 32.34 0.91 11.53
CA GLY A 11 33.58 0.71 10.78
C GLY A 11 33.40 0.19 9.35
N ARG A 12 33.49 1.12 8.40
CA ARG A 12 33.70 0.99 6.94
C ARG A 12 32.46 0.84 6.03
N PRO A 13 32.44 1.57 4.90
CA PRO A 13 31.32 1.62 3.96
C PRO A 13 31.45 0.49 2.92
N GLY A 14 30.45 -0.36 2.82
CA GLY A 14 30.44 -1.41 1.81
C GLY A 14 29.29 -2.38 1.99
N VAL A 15 28.37 -2.35 1.02
CA VAL A 15 27.44 -3.42 0.67
C VAL A 15 26.35 -3.73 1.71
N TRP A 16 25.27 -2.95 1.65
CA TRP A 16 23.97 -3.40 2.15
C TRP A 16 23.20 -4.01 0.98
N GLN A 17 23.34 -5.33 0.79
CA GLN A 17 22.38 -6.09 -0.01
C GLN A 17 21.03 -6.02 0.70
N VAL A 18 20.14 -5.16 0.21
CA VAL A 18 18.75 -5.19 0.63
C VAL A 18 17.96 -5.93 -0.44
N CYS A 19 17.54 -7.15 -0.13
CA CYS A 19 16.55 -7.91 -0.90
C CYS A 19 15.30 -7.05 -1.07
N TRP A 20 15.01 -6.60 -2.29
CA TRP A 20 13.71 -6.02 -2.64
C TRP A 20 13.26 -6.49 -4.01
N GLN A 21 12.23 -7.33 -3.99
CA GLN A 21 11.50 -7.79 -5.17
C GLN A 21 10.23 -6.93 -5.28
N MET A 22 10.04 -6.27 -6.43
CA MET A 22 8.95 -5.31 -6.66
C MET A 22 7.56 -5.97 -6.59
N SER A 23 6.69 -5.51 -5.67
CA SER A 23 5.25 -5.86 -5.69
C SER A 23 4.45 -5.03 -6.70
N LEU A 24 4.04 -5.74 -7.76
CA LEU A 24 3.24 -5.33 -8.93
C LEU A 24 1.78 -4.87 -8.66
N SER A 25 1.49 -4.18 -7.55
CA SER A 25 0.10 -3.92 -7.14
C SER A 25 -0.44 -2.50 -7.38
N LEU A 26 0.42 -1.50 -7.60
CA LEU A 26 0.04 -0.19 -8.16
C LEU A 26 0.66 0.08 -9.51
N GLN A 27 1.73 -0.64 -9.85
CA GLN A 27 2.37 -0.54 -11.15
C GLN A 27 1.36 -0.73 -12.27
N PRO A 28 0.55 -1.80 -12.39
CA PRO A 28 -0.30 -1.95 -13.57
C PRO A 28 -1.41 -0.89 -13.70
N VAL A 29 -1.89 -0.31 -12.58
CA VAL A 29 -2.89 0.76 -12.60
C VAL A 29 -2.27 2.08 -13.05
N LEU A 30 -1.15 2.46 -12.45
CA LEU A 30 -0.43 3.67 -12.83
C LEU A 30 0.28 3.49 -14.18
N GLN A 31 1.03 2.42 -14.39
CA GLN A 31 1.73 2.05 -15.63
C GLN A 31 0.78 1.78 -16.81
N GLY A 32 -0.43 1.23 -16.55
CA GLY A 32 -1.50 1.13 -17.54
C GLY A 32 -2.05 2.51 -17.94
N LEU A 33 -2.24 3.41 -16.96
CA LEU A 33 -2.55 4.83 -17.19
C LEU A 33 -1.43 5.56 -17.95
N TRP A 34 -0.16 5.26 -17.65
CA TRP A 34 1.02 5.84 -18.30
C TRP A 34 1.18 5.38 -19.76
N SER A 35 0.86 4.12 -20.07
CA SER A 35 0.85 3.63 -21.46
C SER A 35 -0.29 4.21 -22.32
N HIS A 36 -1.32 4.79 -21.68
CA HIS A 36 -2.54 5.31 -22.31
C HIS A 36 -2.41 6.79 -22.74
N LEU A 37 -1.33 7.47 -22.34
CA LEU A 37 -1.17 8.91 -22.52
C LEU A 37 -0.65 9.36 -23.89
N GLN A 38 -0.30 8.44 -24.84
CA GLN A 38 0.17 8.70 -26.22
C GLN A 38 0.51 10.18 -26.50
N LEU A 39 1.51 10.71 -25.80
CA LEU A 39 2.18 11.94 -26.21
C LEU A 39 2.96 11.53 -27.46
N ASN A 40 2.65 12.18 -28.58
CA ASN A 40 3.14 11.95 -29.94
C ASN A 40 4.43 11.12 -30.07
N GLU A 41 4.41 10.19 -31.04
CA GLU A 41 5.42 9.17 -31.41
C GLU A 41 6.88 9.63 -31.63
N THR A 42 7.52 10.30 -30.67
CA THR A 42 8.94 10.70 -30.79
C THR A 42 9.84 10.32 -29.62
N HIS A 43 9.33 9.63 -28.60
CA HIS A 43 10.15 9.24 -27.44
C HIS A 43 9.88 7.81 -26.97
N LEU A 44 10.38 6.84 -27.76
CA LEU A 44 10.55 5.42 -27.37
C LEU A 44 11.93 5.27 -26.68
N LEU A 45 12.13 4.41 -25.69
CA LEU A 45 12.27 2.94 -25.69
C LEU A 45 12.12 2.46 -24.22
N GLY A 46 11.67 1.26 -23.82
CA GLY A 46 11.77 -0.08 -24.41
C GLY A 46 12.23 -1.02 -23.27
N PHE A 47 11.44 -2.07 -22.96
CA PHE A 47 11.66 -3.02 -21.87
C PHE A 47 12.73 -4.07 -22.21
N GLY A 48 13.40 -4.59 -21.18
CA GLY A 48 14.09 -5.88 -21.22
C GLY A 48 14.91 -6.10 -19.96
N VAL A 49 14.52 -7.08 -19.13
CA VAL A 49 15.34 -8.21 -18.64
C VAL A 49 14.37 -9.21 -17.96
N GLU A 50 14.20 -10.37 -18.58
CA GLU A 50 13.85 -11.62 -17.91
C GLU A 50 15.09 -12.13 -17.17
N THR A 51 14.95 -12.47 -15.89
CA THR A 51 15.74 -13.54 -15.26
C THR A 51 14.91 -14.14 -14.12
N GLU A 52 14.56 -15.42 -14.28
CA GLU A 52 14.35 -16.35 -13.17
C GLU A 52 15.60 -16.34 -12.27
N GLU A 53 15.46 -16.29 -10.94
CA GLU A 53 15.83 -17.37 -10.03
C GLU A 53 15.60 -16.99 -8.54
N GLN A 54 15.01 -17.95 -7.82
CA GLN A 54 14.98 -18.25 -6.39
C GLN A 54 15.49 -17.21 -5.35
N SER A 55 14.58 -16.76 -4.48
CA SER A 55 14.89 -16.59 -3.05
C SER A 55 13.62 -16.68 -2.20
N ALA A 56 13.58 -17.68 -1.32
CA ALA A 56 12.58 -17.82 -0.27
C ALA A 56 12.82 -16.77 0.82
N GLY A 57 11.95 -15.76 0.89
CA GLY A 57 12.03 -14.71 1.91
C GLY A 57 10.80 -13.82 1.93
N TRP A 58 9.80 -14.18 2.75
CA TRP A 58 8.74 -13.31 3.30
C TRP A 58 8.20 -12.15 2.43
N ASP A 59 7.62 -12.46 1.27
CA ASP A 59 6.78 -11.52 0.51
C ASP A 59 5.42 -11.31 1.20
N GLN A 60 5.32 -10.33 2.10
CA GLN A 60 4.04 -9.83 2.64
C GLN A 60 3.36 -8.78 1.74
N GLU A 61 3.89 -8.49 0.54
CA GLU A 61 3.58 -7.25 -0.19
C GLU A 61 2.28 -7.20 -1.00
N GLU A 62 1.38 -8.17 -0.87
CA GLU A 62 0.17 -8.18 -1.70
C GLU A 62 -1.15 -7.84 -1.00
N THR A 63 -1.11 -7.51 0.29
CA THR A 63 -2.30 -7.06 1.01
C THR A 63 -2.56 -5.61 0.60
N LEU A 64 -3.55 -5.40 -0.27
CA LEU A 64 -4.14 -4.09 -0.44
C LEU A 64 -4.45 -3.54 0.96
N CYS A 65 -3.96 -2.33 1.24
CA CYS A 65 -4.54 -1.33 2.16
C CYS A 65 -3.64 -0.76 3.24
N ILE A 66 -2.32 -0.74 3.04
CA ILE A 66 -1.55 0.47 3.31
C ILE A 66 -0.49 0.59 2.22
N CYS A 67 -0.31 1.76 1.63
CA CYS A 67 0.70 2.02 0.61
C CYS A 67 1.24 3.39 0.93
N ILE A 68 2.54 3.56 1.08
CA ILE A 68 3.12 4.90 0.99
C ILE A 68 3.71 5.02 -0.40
N CYS A 69 3.27 6.06 -1.11
CA CYS A 69 3.91 6.51 -2.32
C CYS A 69 4.82 7.68 -1.97
N VAL A 70 6.11 7.57 -2.24
CA VAL A 70 7.08 8.66 -2.06
C VAL A 70 7.27 9.35 -3.40
N HIS A 71 6.96 10.64 -3.45
CA HIS A 71 7.24 11.49 -4.60
C HIS A 71 8.63 12.12 -4.49
N LEU A 72 9.49 11.85 -5.47
CA LEU A 72 10.82 12.46 -5.57
C LEU A 72 10.86 13.47 -6.72
N HIS A 73 11.32 14.69 -6.41
CA HIS A 73 11.84 15.60 -7.44
C HIS A 73 13.25 15.14 -7.82
N VAL A 74 13.49 14.95 -9.12
CA VAL A 74 14.82 14.59 -9.64
C VAL A 74 15.74 15.78 -9.46
N GLY A 75 16.45 15.82 -8.34
CA GLY A 75 17.26 16.96 -7.93
C GLY A 75 18.62 16.63 -7.33
N GLN A 76 18.77 15.62 -6.46
CA GLN A 76 20.07 15.37 -5.79
C GLN A 76 20.30 13.89 -5.39
N GLY A 77 21.36 13.30 -5.95
CA GLY A 77 22.45 12.62 -5.22
C GLY A 77 22.20 11.50 -4.18
N TYR A 78 21.28 10.56 -4.38
CA TYR A 78 21.17 9.36 -3.52
C TYR A 78 21.08 8.05 -4.31
N ASP A 79 21.69 6.97 -3.82
CA ASP A 79 21.79 5.65 -4.48
C ASP A 79 20.44 5.01 -4.86
N ALA A 80 19.34 5.41 -4.22
CA ALA A 80 17.98 4.98 -4.59
C ALA A 80 17.57 5.44 -6.01
N LEU A 81 18.20 6.48 -6.56
CA LEU A 81 17.99 6.94 -7.94
C LEU A 81 18.35 5.88 -8.99
N SER A 82 19.24 4.93 -8.66
CA SER A 82 19.68 3.89 -9.60
C SER A 82 18.58 2.90 -9.99
N MET A 83 17.58 2.70 -9.11
CA MET A 83 16.42 1.83 -9.36
C MET A 83 15.19 2.60 -9.85
N MET A 84 15.23 3.94 -9.82
CA MET A 84 14.13 4.76 -10.30
C MET A 84 14.13 4.81 -11.83
N PRO A 85 12.94 4.77 -12.47
CA PRO A 85 12.86 4.99 -13.90
C PRO A 85 13.35 6.39 -14.24
N LYS A 86 14.04 6.54 -15.38
CA LYS A 86 14.33 7.86 -15.94
C LYS A 86 13.00 8.57 -16.23
N ALA A 87 12.93 9.84 -15.86
CA ALA A 87 11.77 10.68 -16.05
C ALA A 87 12.16 11.97 -16.80
N LEU A 88 11.26 12.45 -17.65
CA LEU A 88 11.36 13.74 -18.30
C LEU A 88 10.90 14.86 -17.36
N ASP A 89 11.26 16.09 -17.68
CA ASP A 89 10.76 17.27 -16.97
C ASP A 89 9.22 17.29 -16.96
N GLY A 90 8.64 17.52 -15.78
CA GLY A 90 7.19 17.48 -15.55
C GLY A 90 6.62 16.09 -15.29
N GLN A 91 7.40 15.01 -15.43
CA GLN A 91 6.97 13.67 -15.01
C GLN A 91 7.24 13.44 -13.53
N ILE A 92 6.31 12.73 -12.88
CA ILE A 92 6.40 12.38 -11.47
C ILE A 92 6.87 10.93 -11.34
N VAL A 93 7.97 10.73 -10.61
CA VAL A 93 8.44 9.40 -10.18
C VAL A 93 7.80 9.03 -8.85
N MET A 94 7.38 7.77 -8.75
CA MET A 94 6.67 7.19 -7.62
C MET A 94 7.17 5.77 -7.39
N GLU A 95 7.37 5.39 -6.13
CA GLU A 95 7.42 3.98 -5.73
C GLU A 95 6.31 3.65 -4.75
N LYS A 96 6.12 2.37 -4.41
CA LYS A 96 5.14 1.96 -3.42
C LYS A 96 5.67 0.77 -2.63
N THR A 97 5.80 0.97 -1.33
CA THR A 97 6.10 -0.11 -0.38
C THR A 97 5.13 -0.06 0.80
N PRO A 98 4.15 -0.98 0.89
CA PRO A 98 3.14 -1.01 1.95
C PRO A 98 3.69 -0.92 3.39
N ARG A 99 4.82 -1.58 3.63
CA ARG A 99 5.44 -1.71 4.95
C ARG A 99 5.96 -0.38 5.52
N TYR A 100 6.20 0.63 4.68
CA TYR A 100 6.70 1.93 5.11
C TYR A 100 5.85 2.55 6.21
N PHE A 101 4.52 2.50 6.08
CA PHE A 101 3.64 3.20 7.02
C PHE A 101 3.78 2.73 8.47
N VAL A 102 4.03 1.44 8.66
CA VAL A 102 4.07 0.84 9.99
C VAL A 102 5.48 0.79 10.58
N THR A 103 6.50 0.84 9.73
CA THR A 103 7.91 0.77 10.12
C THR A 103 8.34 2.04 10.86
N VAL A 104 8.88 1.87 12.06
CA VAL A 104 9.13 2.97 13.00
C VAL A 104 10.12 4.00 12.46
N ASP A 105 11.20 3.56 11.82
CA ASP A 105 12.27 4.46 11.35
C ASP A 105 11.97 5.11 10.00
N THR A 106 10.97 4.62 9.25
CA THR A 106 10.75 5.05 7.87
C THR A 106 10.40 6.54 7.73
N PRO A 107 9.56 7.17 8.58
CA PRO A 107 9.29 8.61 8.48
C PRO A 107 10.57 9.46 8.53
N ALA A 108 11.46 9.17 9.49
CA ALA A 108 12.71 9.91 9.67
C ALA A 108 13.65 9.75 8.45
N ARG A 109 13.76 8.53 7.91
CA ARG A 109 14.60 8.24 6.73
C ARG A 109 14.07 8.92 5.47
N VAL A 110 12.75 8.88 5.25
CA VAL A 110 12.12 9.54 4.11
C VAL A 110 12.27 11.06 4.22
N HIS A 111 12.10 11.63 5.42
CA HIS A 111 12.27 13.06 5.65
C HIS A 111 13.73 13.50 5.45
N ALA A 112 14.70 12.69 5.87
CA ALA A 112 16.12 12.93 5.62
C ALA A 112 16.47 12.90 4.13
N MET A 113 15.78 12.10 3.33
CA MET A 113 15.96 12.05 1.88
C MET A 113 15.35 13.28 1.19
N SER A 114 14.11 13.64 1.53
CA SER A 114 13.47 14.87 1.06
C SER A 114 12.33 15.27 1.99
N GLN A 115 12.34 16.54 2.41
CA GLN A 115 11.32 17.11 3.28
C GLN A 115 10.04 17.48 2.51
N ASP A 116 10.14 17.69 1.19
CA ASP A 116 9.04 18.14 0.32
C ASP A 116 8.26 16.99 -0.33
N VAL A 117 8.59 15.75 0.02
CA VAL A 117 7.92 14.55 -0.52
C VAL A 117 6.42 14.59 -0.23
N LYS A 118 5.63 14.26 -1.25
CA LYS A 118 4.20 13.96 -1.07
C LYS A 118 4.02 12.47 -0.77
N LEU A 119 3.21 12.18 0.24
CA LEU A 119 2.91 10.84 0.74
C LEU A 119 1.45 10.52 0.45
N ILE A 120 1.18 9.40 -0.20
CA ILE A 120 -0.20 8.89 -0.38
C ILE A 120 -0.37 7.66 0.49
N VAL A 121 -1.45 7.56 1.28
CA VAL A 121 -1.78 6.41 2.12
C VAL A 121 -3.17 5.87 1.75
N VAL A 122 -3.22 4.65 1.21
CA VAL A 122 -4.50 3.97 0.93
C VAL A 122 -4.95 3.20 2.16
N VAL A 123 -6.09 3.59 2.75
CA VAL A 123 -6.66 2.98 3.96
C VAL A 123 -7.95 2.22 3.67
N ARG A 124 -8.33 1.29 4.53
CA ARG A 124 -9.54 0.46 4.42
C ARG A 124 -10.06 0.13 5.82
N ASP A 125 -11.32 -0.30 5.93
CA ASP A 125 -11.88 -0.87 7.17
C ASP A 125 -10.87 -1.85 7.78
N PRO A 126 -10.36 -1.56 9.00
CA PRO A 126 -9.27 -2.32 9.61
C PRO A 126 -9.64 -3.78 9.88
N VAL A 127 -10.93 -4.10 10.07
CA VAL A 127 -11.39 -5.49 10.22
C VAL A 127 -11.27 -6.23 8.90
N THR A 128 -11.81 -5.65 7.82
CA THR A 128 -11.73 -6.29 6.50
C THR A 128 -10.28 -6.37 6.00
N ARG A 129 -9.44 -5.39 6.35
CA ARG A 129 -8.00 -5.37 6.09
C ARG A 129 -7.29 -6.51 6.82
N ALA A 130 -7.57 -6.71 8.11
CA ALA A 130 -7.01 -7.81 8.89
C ALA A 130 -7.38 -9.19 8.32
N ILE A 131 -8.64 -9.38 7.94
CA ILE A 131 -9.11 -10.63 7.34
C ILE A 131 -8.42 -10.87 5.98
N SER A 132 -8.25 -9.80 5.18
CA SER A 132 -7.54 -9.88 3.90
C SER A 132 -6.09 -10.28 4.07
N ASP A 133 -5.41 -9.72 5.08
CA ASP A 133 -4.02 -10.01 5.42
C ASP A 133 -3.86 -11.48 5.86
N TYR A 134 -4.72 -11.94 6.76
CA TYR A 134 -4.77 -13.34 7.18
C TYR A 134 -5.03 -14.29 6.00
N THR A 135 -5.99 -13.96 5.14
CA THR A 135 -6.30 -14.75 3.93
C THR A 135 -5.07 -14.88 3.02
N GLN A 136 -4.24 -13.84 2.94
CA GLN A 136 -2.98 -13.92 2.21
C GLN A 136 -1.96 -14.81 2.91
N ILE A 137 -1.80 -14.68 4.24
CA ILE A 137 -0.87 -15.50 5.02
C ILE A 137 -1.16 -16.98 4.84
N ILE A 138 -2.42 -17.41 5.02
CA ILE A 138 -2.79 -18.83 4.91
C ILE A 138 -2.69 -19.37 3.47
N SER A 139 -2.72 -18.50 2.46
CA SER A 139 -2.53 -18.92 1.06
C SER A 139 -1.07 -19.27 0.73
N LYS A 140 -0.11 -18.76 1.53
CA LYS A 140 1.33 -18.99 1.35
C LYS A 140 1.90 -19.95 2.39
N THR A 141 1.31 -19.99 3.58
CA THR A 141 1.80 -20.77 4.70
C THR A 141 0.73 -21.77 5.14
N PRO A 142 0.93 -23.09 4.94
CA PRO A 142 0.01 -24.10 5.43
C PRO A 142 0.05 -24.18 6.96
N ASN A 143 -0.97 -24.80 7.56
CA ASN A 143 -1.06 -25.10 9.00
C ASN A 143 -1.06 -23.89 9.95
N ILE A 144 -1.56 -22.74 9.48
CA ILE A 144 -1.76 -21.56 10.32
C ILE A 144 -3.04 -21.73 11.15
N PRO A 145 -3.03 -21.44 12.47
CA PRO A 145 -4.24 -21.47 13.30
C PRO A 145 -5.33 -20.55 12.79
N SER A 146 -6.59 -20.82 13.16
CA SER A 146 -7.73 -20.01 12.70
C SER A 146 -7.57 -18.53 13.08
N PHE A 147 -8.21 -17.66 12.30
CA PHE A 147 -8.22 -16.22 12.57
C PHE A 147 -8.73 -15.91 13.99
N GLU A 148 -9.78 -16.62 14.44
CA GLU A 148 -10.36 -16.49 15.78
C GLU A 148 -9.41 -16.95 16.88
N THR A 149 -8.48 -17.86 16.57
CA THR A 149 -7.47 -18.30 17.54
C THR A 149 -6.37 -17.24 17.68
N LEU A 150 -5.95 -16.63 16.57
CA LEU A 150 -4.86 -15.65 16.54
C LEU A 150 -5.31 -14.23 16.94
N ALA A 151 -6.58 -13.88 16.73
CA ALA A 151 -7.09 -12.55 17.02
C ALA A 151 -7.21 -12.25 18.52
N PHE A 152 -7.17 -13.26 19.39
CA PHE A 152 -7.38 -13.11 20.83
C PHE A 152 -6.16 -13.58 21.61
N LYS A 153 -5.67 -12.72 22.51
CA LYS A 153 -4.69 -13.12 23.53
C LYS A 153 -5.32 -14.04 24.56
N ASN A 154 -6.60 -13.79 24.88
CA ASN A 154 -7.39 -14.64 25.76
C ASN A 154 -8.85 -14.66 25.29
N ARG A 155 -9.27 -15.79 24.72
CA ARG A 155 -10.61 -15.96 24.14
C ARG A 155 -11.73 -15.91 25.18
N THR A 156 -11.49 -16.44 26.38
CA THR A 156 -12.47 -16.47 27.48
C THR A 156 -12.82 -15.07 27.97
N THR A 157 -11.82 -14.19 28.10
CA THR A 157 -12.02 -12.79 28.49
C THR A 157 -12.41 -11.88 27.33
N GLY A 158 -12.25 -12.36 26.08
CA GLY A 158 -12.45 -11.54 24.89
C GLY A 158 -11.33 -10.54 24.62
N GLN A 159 -10.17 -10.68 25.28
CA GLN A 159 -9.02 -9.80 25.09
C GLN A 159 -8.40 -10.01 23.71
N ILE A 160 -8.48 -8.98 22.86
CA ILE A 160 -7.86 -8.94 21.52
C ILE A 160 -6.34 -8.89 21.63
N ASP A 161 -5.65 -9.66 20.77
CA ASP A 161 -4.20 -9.56 20.61
C ASP A 161 -3.85 -8.41 19.64
N SER A 162 -3.71 -7.21 20.18
CA SER A 162 -3.35 -6.01 19.39
C SER A 162 -1.92 -6.03 18.85
N LEU A 163 -1.07 -6.97 19.29
CA LEU A 163 0.31 -7.12 18.82
C LEU A 163 0.40 -8.08 17.62
N TRP A 164 -0.64 -8.87 17.36
CA TRP A 164 -0.69 -9.71 16.18
C TRP A 164 -0.68 -8.84 14.92
N SER A 165 0.29 -9.07 14.02
CA SER A 165 0.57 -8.17 12.89
C SER A 165 -0.67 -7.79 12.06
N PRO A 166 -1.57 -8.71 11.69
CA PRO A 166 -2.82 -8.37 11.02
C PRO A 166 -3.76 -7.44 11.80
N LEU A 167 -3.67 -7.36 13.11
CA LEU A 167 -4.46 -6.38 13.88
C LEU A 167 -3.69 -5.09 14.11
N TRP A 168 -2.42 -5.21 14.47
CA TRP A 168 -1.55 -4.07 14.72
C TRP A 168 -1.49 -3.08 13.55
N ILE A 169 -1.37 -3.58 12.31
CA ILE A 169 -1.33 -2.74 11.09
C ILE A 169 -2.60 -1.87 10.95
N GLY A 170 -3.75 -2.35 11.45
CA GLY A 170 -5.02 -1.62 11.42
C GLY A 170 -5.11 -0.45 12.40
N LEU A 171 -4.13 -0.27 13.29
CA LEU A 171 -4.08 0.81 14.28
C LEU A 171 -3.59 2.12 13.63
N TYR A 172 -4.30 2.59 12.60
CA TYR A 172 -3.85 3.67 11.71
C TYR A 172 -3.50 4.97 12.43
N ALA A 173 -4.24 5.34 13.47
CA ALA A 173 -3.95 6.54 14.27
C ALA A 173 -2.53 6.52 14.85
N GLN A 174 -2.14 5.39 15.45
CA GLN A 174 -0.82 5.23 16.06
C GLN A 174 0.32 5.36 15.03
N HIS A 175 0.10 4.83 13.84
CA HIS A 175 1.06 4.93 12.74
C HIS A 175 1.09 6.35 12.18
N MET A 176 -0.07 6.96 11.96
CA MET A 176 -0.20 8.32 11.42
C MET A 176 0.43 9.36 12.34
N GLU A 177 0.31 9.24 13.66
CA GLU A 177 0.98 10.14 14.61
C GLU A 177 2.51 10.14 14.44
N ARG A 178 3.11 8.99 14.14
CA ARG A 178 4.56 8.92 13.84
C ARG A 178 4.92 9.65 12.56
N TRP A 179 4.09 9.53 11.52
CA TRP A 179 4.31 10.24 10.26
C TRP A 179 4.11 11.75 10.41
N LEU A 180 3.11 12.17 11.18
CA LEU A 180 2.81 13.58 11.45
C LEU A 180 3.89 14.27 12.31
N ALA A 181 4.72 13.52 13.02
CA ALA A 181 5.88 14.07 13.73
C ALA A 181 6.99 14.55 12.78
N TRP A 182 6.99 14.08 11.53
CA TRP A 182 8.00 14.41 10.52
C TRP A 182 7.43 15.19 9.34
N PHE A 183 6.18 14.94 8.96
CA PHE A 183 5.55 15.56 7.80
C PHE A 183 4.29 16.31 8.19
N PRO A 184 4.08 17.53 7.67
CA PRO A 184 2.83 18.24 7.86
C PRO A 184 1.68 17.47 7.20
N ARG A 185 0.48 17.60 7.77
CA ARG A 185 -0.72 16.88 7.34
C ARG A 185 -1.04 17.10 5.84
N ASN A 186 -0.75 18.27 5.30
CA ASN A 186 -0.99 18.61 3.90
C ASN A 186 -0.08 17.87 2.90
N GLN A 187 1.02 17.26 3.35
CA GLN A 187 1.87 16.38 2.54
C GLN A 187 1.42 14.91 2.56
N ILE A 188 0.36 14.58 3.30
CA ILE A 188 -0.16 13.21 3.41
C ILE A 188 -1.57 13.17 2.81
N HIS A 189 -1.76 12.51 1.68
CA HIS A 189 -3.07 12.27 1.10
C HIS A 189 -3.61 10.89 1.49
N LEU A 190 -4.82 10.84 2.04
CA LEU A 190 -5.46 9.60 2.42
C LEU A 190 -6.48 9.19 1.35
N VAL A 191 -6.33 7.99 0.80
CA VAL A 191 -7.22 7.41 -0.22
C VAL A 191 -8.10 6.35 0.44
N SER A 192 -9.40 6.40 0.19
CA SER A 192 -10.33 5.37 0.66
C SER A 192 -10.28 4.15 -0.26
N GLY A 193 -9.90 3.00 0.30
CA GLY A 193 -9.90 1.72 -0.40
C GLY A 193 -11.30 1.29 -0.84
N GLU A 194 -12.33 1.57 -0.04
CA GLU A 194 -13.73 1.32 -0.40
C GLU A 194 -14.15 2.15 -1.60
N ARG A 195 -13.84 3.46 -1.59
CA ARG A 195 -14.16 4.34 -2.72
C ARG A 195 -13.32 4.02 -3.95
N LEU A 196 -12.08 3.54 -3.80
CA LEU A 196 -11.27 3.12 -4.94
C LEU A 196 -11.90 1.92 -5.68
N ILE A 197 -12.74 1.14 -5.00
CA ILE A 197 -13.50 0.04 -5.59
C ILE A 197 -14.81 0.56 -6.20
N SER A 198 -15.58 1.38 -5.47
CA SER A 198 -16.91 1.81 -5.89
C SER A 198 -16.91 2.99 -6.87
N ASP A 199 -15.92 3.87 -6.78
CA ASP A 199 -15.74 5.11 -7.55
C ASP A 199 -14.24 5.41 -7.77
N PRO A 200 -13.53 4.59 -8.58
CA PRO A 200 -12.09 4.73 -8.82
C PRO A 200 -11.74 6.08 -9.47
N ALA A 201 -12.58 6.60 -10.36
CA ALA A 201 -12.36 7.87 -11.03
C ALA A 201 -12.42 9.05 -10.04
N GLY A 202 -13.40 9.05 -9.13
CA GLY A 202 -13.50 10.08 -8.09
C GLY A 202 -12.31 10.09 -7.13
N GLU A 203 -11.83 8.92 -6.68
CA GLU A 203 -10.66 8.85 -5.81
C GLU A 203 -9.36 9.25 -6.53
N LEU A 204 -9.15 8.82 -7.78
CA LEU A 204 -7.99 9.23 -8.56
C LEU A 204 -8.02 10.70 -8.97
N GLY A 205 -9.20 11.31 -9.10
CA GLY A 205 -9.33 12.76 -9.25
C GLY A 205 -8.63 13.50 -8.11
N LYS A 206 -8.88 13.09 -6.87
CA LYS A 206 -8.26 13.69 -5.67
C LYS A 206 -6.75 13.44 -5.60
N VAL A 207 -6.30 12.26 -6.01
CA VAL A 207 -4.86 11.94 -6.09
C VAL A 207 -4.17 12.83 -7.12
N GLN A 208 -4.77 13.05 -8.29
CA GLN A 208 -4.24 13.96 -9.31
C GLN A 208 -4.12 15.38 -8.78
N ASP A 209 -5.15 15.91 -8.13
CA ASP A 209 -5.10 17.26 -7.53
C ASP A 209 -4.01 17.38 -6.47
N PHE A 210 -3.92 16.38 -5.59
CA PHE A 210 -2.92 16.36 -4.53
C PHE A 210 -1.49 16.36 -5.10
N LEU A 211 -1.25 15.62 -6.18
CA LEU A 211 0.03 15.60 -6.87
C LEU A 211 0.27 16.87 -7.69
N GLY A 212 -0.76 17.66 -8.00
CA GLY A 212 -0.66 18.82 -8.89
C GLY A 212 -0.72 18.45 -10.37
N LEU A 213 -1.29 17.28 -10.69
CA LEU A 213 -1.43 16.77 -12.04
C LEU A 213 -2.77 17.22 -12.65
N GLN A 214 -2.80 17.34 -13.98
CA GLN A 214 -4.06 17.49 -14.69
C GLN A 214 -4.96 16.27 -14.49
N ARG A 215 -6.27 16.50 -14.32
CA ARG A 215 -7.27 15.43 -14.18
C ARG A 215 -7.58 14.76 -15.51
N ILE A 216 -6.68 13.89 -15.95
CA ILE A 216 -6.82 13.12 -17.18
C ILE A 216 -7.56 11.81 -16.91
N VAL A 217 -7.34 11.21 -15.74
CA VAL A 217 -7.98 9.95 -15.36
C VAL A 217 -9.43 10.19 -14.96
N THR A 218 -10.33 9.62 -15.76
CA THR A 218 -11.79 9.72 -15.64
C THR A 218 -12.47 8.36 -15.65
N ASP A 219 -13.79 8.34 -15.47
CA ASP A 219 -14.67 7.17 -15.56
C ASP A 219 -14.49 6.36 -16.85
N LYS A 220 -14.14 7.03 -17.95
CA LYS A 220 -13.87 6.41 -19.26
C LYS A 220 -12.72 5.40 -19.24
N HIS A 221 -11.82 5.49 -18.26
CA HIS A 221 -10.67 4.59 -18.11
C HIS A 221 -11.00 3.33 -17.30
N PHE A 222 -12.22 3.22 -16.77
CA PHE A 222 -12.63 2.09 -15.94
C PHE A 222 -13.82 1.35 -16.54
N TYR A 223 -13.83 0.03 -16.35
CA TYR A 223 -15.02 -0.80 -16.49
C TYR A 223 -15.16 -1.70 -15.27
N PHE A 224 -16.38 -2.01 -14.86
CA PHE A 224 -16.62 -2.94 -13.77
C PHE A 224 -16.71 -4.37 -14.29
N ASN A 225 -15.82 -5.25 -13.82
CA ASN A 225 -15.90 -6.67 -14.15
C ASN A 225 -16.80 -7.38 -13.13
N LYS A 226 -18.05 -7.68 -13.51
CA LYS A 226 -19.03 -8.35 -12.63
C LYS A 226 -18.56 -9.71 -12.13
N THR A 227 -17.85 -10.48 -12.95
CA THR A 227 -17.32 -11.80 -12.57
C THR A 227 -16.20 -11.67 -11.54
N LYS A 228 -15.35 -10.66 -11.66
CA LYS A 228 -14.27 -10.40 -10.69
C LYS A 228 -14.78 -9.67 -9.43
N GLY A 229 -15.83 -8.87 -9.56
CA GLY A 229 -16.36 -8.01 -8.48
C GLY A 229 -15.53 -6.74 -8.23
N PHE A 230 -14.64 -6.37 -9.15
CA PHE A 230 -13.75 -5.21 -9.03
C PHE A 230 -13.69 -4.39 -10.32
N PRO A 231 -13.41 -3.07 -10.24
CA PRO A 231 -13.10 -2.27 -11.42
C PRO A 231 -11.79 -2.74 -12.07
N CYS A 232 -11.75 -2.66 -13.39
CA CYS A 232 -10.61 -2.98 -14.23
C CYS A 232 -10.33 -1.79 -15.17
N LEU A 233 -9.11 -1.71 -15.69
CA LEU A 233 -8.70 -0.65 -16.60
C LEU A 233 -9.15 -0.96 -18.03
N LYS A 234 -9.83 0.02 -18.62
CA LYS A 234 -10.01 0.11 -20.08
C LYS A 234 -8.71 0.63 -20.70
N LYS A 235 -8.37 0.11 -21.86
CA LYS A 235 -7.34 0.67 -22.74
C LYS A 235 -8.01 1.47 -23.86
N PRO A 236 -7.29 2.39 -24.55
CA PRO A 236 -7.90 3.21 -25.60
C PRO A 236 -8.40 2.34 -26.75
N GLU A 237 -9.40 2.84 -27.48
CA GLU A 237 -9.88 2.19 -28.70
C GLU A 237 -8.70 1.93 -29.65
N GLY A 238 -8.47 0.65 -29.99
CA GLY A 238 -7.41 0.22 -30.91
C GLY A 238 -6.20 -0.49 -30.28
N SER A 239 -6.12 -0.66 -28.96
CA SER A 239 -5.05 -1.45 -28.32
C SER A 239 -5.58 -2.66 -27.52
N SER A 240 -4.69 -3.62 -27.27
CA SER A 240 -4.85 -4.93 -26.59
C SER A 240 -5.91 -5.05 -25.47
N LYS A 241 -6.32 -6.30 -25.18
CA LYS A 241 -7.33 -6.70 -24.16
C LYS A 241 -7.31 -5.86 -22.86
N PRO A 242 -8.49 -5.55 -22.28
CA PRO A 242 -8.60 -4.81 -21.03
C PRO A 242 -7.79 -5.45 -19.89
N HIS A 243 -7.28 -4.62 -18.97
CA HIS A 243 -6.42 -5.07 -17.89
C HIS A 243 -7.16 -5.10 -16.55
N CYS A 244 -7.38 -6.30 -16.03
CA CYS A 244 -7.84 -6.52 -14.66
C CYS A 244 -6.64 -6.88 -13.77
N LEU A 245 -6.72 -6.51 -12.49
CA LEU A 245 -5.75 -6.98 -11.49
C LEU A 245 -5.68 -8.52 -11.48
N GLY A 246 -4.50 -9.07 -11.17
CA GLY A 246 -4.24 -10.51 -11.15
C GLY A 246 -5.10 -11.30 -10.15
N LYS A 247 -4.96 -12.64 -10.18
CA LYS A 247 -5.70 -13.57 -9.29
C LYS A 247 -5.40 -13.36 -7.81
N THR A 248 -4.24 -12.77 -7.51
CA THR A 248 -3.83 -12.41 -6.15
C THR A 248 -4.60 -11.22 -5.58
N LYS A 249 -5.36 -10.48 -6.40
CA LYS A 249 -6.13 -9.31 -5.98
C LYS A 249 -7.62 -9.61 -6.03
N GLY A 250 -8.29 -9.37 -4.90
CA GLY A 250 -9.72 -9.70 -4.72
C GLY A 250 -9.97 -11.16 -4.34
N ARG A 251 -9.11 -11.74 -3.50
CA ARG A 251 -9.27 -13.11 -3.00
C ARG A 251 -10.58 -13.24 -2.22
N THR A 252 -11.26 -14.38 -2.35
CA THR A 252 -12.38 -14.72 -1.48
C THR A 252 -11.87 -14.80 -0.05
N HIS A 253 -12.44 -13.99 0.83
CA HIS A 253 -12.06 -13.98 2.24
C HIS A 253 -12.59 -15.25 2.93
N VAL A 254 -11.84 -15.71 3.92
CA VAL A 254 -12.34 -16.73 4.85
C VAL A 254 -13.58 -16.22 5.59
N SER A 255 -14.53 -17.12 5.85
CA SER A 255 -15.66 -16.81 6.71
C SER A 255 -15.17 -16.74 8.16
N ILE A 256 -15.42 -15.62 8.82
CA ILE A 256 -15.08 -15.38 10.23
C ILE A 256 -16.36 -15.35 11.05
N ASP A 257 -16.30 -15.88 12.27
CA ASP A 257 -17.41 -15.82 13.23
C ASP A 257 -17.91 -14.35 13.39
N PRO A 258 -19.22 -14.08 13.16
CA PRO A 258 -19.80 -12.75 13.33
C PRO A 258 -19.53 -12.11 14.70
N GLU A 259 -19.45 -12.90 15.76
CA GLU A 259 -19.16 -12.40 17.10
C GLU A 259 -17.70 -11.91 17.21
N VAL A 260 -16.77 -12.57 16.51
CA VAL A 260 -15.37 -12.12 16.42
C VAL A 260 -15.27 -10.83 15.61
N ILE A 261 -16.02 -10.71 14.50
CA ILE A 261 -16.10 -9.47 13.73
C ILE A 261 -16.63 -8.33 14.61
N ARG A 262 -17.70 -8.57 15.38
CA ARG A 262 -18.29 -7.57 16.29
C ARG A 262 -17.27 -7.11 17.34
N LYS A 263 -16.58 -8.03 18.01
CA LYS A 263 -15.52 -7.70 18.98
C LYS A 263 -14.37 -6.91 18.37
N LEU A 264 -13.97 -7.23 17.13
CA LEU A 264 -12.94 -6.46 16.42
C LEU A 264 -13.42 -5.06 16.04
N ARG A 265 -14.68 -4.89 15.62
CA ARG A 265 -15.26 -3.56 15.37
C ARG A 265 -15.27 -2.72 16.64
N ASP A 266 -15.70 -3.30 17.76
CA ASP A 266 -15.67 -2.63 19.08
C ASP A 266 -14.25 -2.24 19.48
N PHE A 267 -13.28 -3.13 19.27
CA PHE A 267 -11.85 -2.86 19.52
C PHE A 267 -11.32 -1.70 18.68
N TYR A 268 -11.58 -1.67 17.36
CA TYR A 268 -11.08 -0.62 16.48
C TYR A 268 -11.82 0.70 16.60
N LYS A 269 -13.07 0.72 17.07
CA LYS A 269 -13.91 1.92 17.13
C LYS A 269 -13.20 3.15 17.74
N PRO A 270 -12.61 3.10 18.95
CA PRO A 270 -11.89 4.26 19.50
C PRO A 270 -10.65 4.65 18.67
N HIS A 271 -9.95 3.67 18.09
CA HIS A 271 -8.78 3.92 17.23
C HIS A 271 -9.17 4.59 15.90
N ASN A 272 -10.29 4.17 15.31
CA ASN A 272 -10.85 4.75 14.09
C ASN A 272 -11.30 6.19 14.34
N GLN A 273 -11.96 6.47 15.46
CA GLN A 273 -12.34 7.83 15.83
C GLN A 273 -11.12 8.74 15.96
N ARG A 274 -10.04 8.27 16.61
CA ARG A 274 -8.78 9.02 16.67
C ARG A 274 -8.18 9.24 15.29
N PHE A 275 -8.19 8.21 14.44
CA PHE A 275 -7.69 8.33 13.06
C PHE A 275 -8.50 9.35 12.25
N TYR A 276 -9.83 9.38 12.37
CA TYR A 276 -10.68 10.34 11.67
C TYR A 276 -10.39 11.80 12.06
N GLN A 277 -10.09 12.03 13.34
CA GLN A 277 -9.66 13.36 13.82
C GLN A 277 -8.33 13.78 13.18
N LEU A 278 -7.33 12.91 13.17
CA LEU A 278 -6.02 13.17 12.53
C LEU A 278 -6.15 13.32 11.01
N ALA A 279 -7.05 12.54 10.40
CA ALA A 279 -7.34 12.58 8.99
C ALA A 279 -8.12 13.82 8.57
N GLY A 280 -8.88 14.45 9.46
CA GLY A 280 -9.88 15.46 9.08
C GLY A 280 -10.97 14.90 8.16
N GLN A 281 -11.16 13.57 8.15
CA GLN A 281 -12.10 12.86 7.30
C GLN A 281 -12.60 11.61 8.02
N ASN A 282 -13.91 11.36 7.95
CA ASN A 282 -14.51 10.11 8.41
C ASN A 282 -14.62 9.13 7.23
N PHE A 283 -14.09 7.91 7.38
CA PHE A 283 -14.12 6.86 6.36
C PHE A 283 -15.33 5.92 6.47
N GLY A 284 -16.18 6.10 7.49
CA GLY A 284 -17.44 5.37 7.63
C GLY A 284 -17.29 3.92 8.11
N TRP A 285 -16.13 3.53 8.63
CA TRP A 285 -15.95 2.21 9.23
C TRP A 285 -16.64 2.16 10.60
N HIS A 286 -17.47 1.15 10.81
CA HIS A 286 -18.31 0.93 11.99
C HIS A 286 -18.15 -0.51 12.49
#